data_AF-A0A3D3M1T9-F1
#
_entry.id   AF-A0A3D3M1T9-F1
#
_cell.length_a   1.000
_cell.length_b   1.000
_cell.length_c   1.000
_cell.angle_alpha   90.00
_cell.angle_beta   90.00
_cell.angle_gamma   90.00
#
_symmetry.space_group_name_H-M   'P 1'
#
loop_
_entity.id
_entity.type
_entity.pdbx_description
1 polymer ?
#
loop_
_entity_poly.entity_id
_entity_poly.type
_entity_poly.pdbx_seq_one_letter_code
_entity_poly.pdbx_strand_id
1 'polypeptide(L)'
;MTTFWSTYISVLTIGSLIGLTWLLLSTRKGETPGSTDQTMGHAFDGIEEYDNPLPRWWFWLFVGTLVFAAGYLVLYPGLGNWKGILPGYENGWTGANEWQKEMERADAKYGPIFAKFAAMPVEEVAKDPQALKMGGRLFASNCSVCHGSDAKGSYGFPNLTDKDWRWGGEPETIKQSIMLGRHGVMPAWSEVIGEQGVADVAAFVVSKLDGRSLPEGAKADPANGEKIFAANCVA
;
A
#
# COMPACT_ATOMS: atom_id res chain seq x y z
N MET A 1 18.99 16.00 17.44
CA MET A 1 18.33 16.62 18.60
C MET A 1 19.36 17.43 19.39
N THR A 2 18.98 18.49 20.11
CA THR A 2 19.96 19.25 20.93
C THR A 2 20.52 18.38 22.05
N THR A 3 21.72 18.70 22.55
CA THR A 3 22.36 17.95 23.64
C THR A 3 21.48 17.89 24.88
N PHE A 4 20.82 19.00 25.23
CA PHE A 4 19.88 19.05 26.36
C PHE A 4 18.80 17.96 26.25
N TRP A 5 18.07 17.92 25.12
CA TRP A 5 16.98 16.96 24.94
C TRP A 5 17.48 15.52 24.84
N SER A 6 18.66 15.31 24.25
CA SER A 6 19.30 14.00 24.21
C SER A 6 19.62 13.48 25.62
N THR A 7 20.23 14.33 26.45
CA THR A 7 20.57 13.98 27.83
C THR A 7 19.30 13.75 28.66
N TYR A 8 18.31 14.63 28.52
CA TYR A 8 17.01 14.50 29.20
C TYR A 8 16.35 13.13 28.94
N ILE A 9 16.22 12.73 27.67
CA ILE A 9 15.63 11.44 27.31
C ILE A 9 16.46 10.29 27.88
N SER A 10 17.78 10.35 27.70
CA SER A 10 18.68 9.28 28.15
C SER A 10 18.59 9.06 29.66
N VAL A 11 18.59 10.15 30.44
CA VAL A 11 18.49 10.09 31.90
C VAL A 11 17.16 9.53 32.35
N LEU A 12 16.03 9.95 31.76
CA LEU A 12 14.72 9.45 32.14
C LEU A 12 14.52 7.98 31.78
N THR A 13 14.99 7.54 30.61
CA THR A 13 14.88 6.14 30.18
C THR A 13 15.74 5.24 31.07
N ILE A 14 17.00 5.59 31.30
CA ILE A 14 17.91 4.82 32.16
C ILE A 14 17.40 4.84 33.61
N GLY A 15 16.98 6.01 34.11
CA GLY A 15 16.41 6.16 35.45
C GLY A 15 15.17 5.30 35.66
N SER A 16 14.28 5.23 34.66
CA SER A 16 13.10 4.35 34.70
C SER A 16 13.47 2.88 34.73
N LEU A 17 14.45 2.44 33.93
CA LEU A 17 14.92 1.04 33.94
C LEU A 17 15.55 0.66 35.30
N ILE A 18 16.35 1.56 35.88
CA ILE A 18 16.92 1.38 37.22
C ILE A 18 15.80 1.34 38.26
N GLY A 19 14.82 2.25 38.17
CA GLY A 19 13.67 2.31 39.06
C GLY A 19 12.83 1.03 39.01
N LEU A 20 12.55 0.50 37.82
CA LEU A 20 11.84 -0.77 37.64
C LEU A 20 12.63 -1.96 38.19
N THR A 21 13.94 -1.98 37.96
CA THR A 21 14.82 -3.03 38.51
C THR A 21 14.82 -2.97 40.04
N TRP A 22 14.93 -1.78 40.61
CA TRP A 22 14.87 -1.57 42.05
C TRP A 22 13.51 -1.98 42.63
N LEU A 23 12.41 -1.61 41.97
CA LEU A 23 11.06 -1.95 42.40
C LEU A 23 10.87 -3.47 42.44
N LEU A 24 11.24 -4.16 41.34
CA LEU A 24 11.16 -5.62 41.22
C LEU A 24 11.97 -6.34 42.31
N LEU A 25 13.17 -5.85 42.61
CA LEU A 25 14.01 -6.45 43.65
C LEU A 25 13.54 -6.10 45.06
N SER A 26 12.93 -4.93 45.25
CA SER A 26 12.44 -4.47 46.55
C SER A 26 11.16 -5.19 46.97
N THR A 27 10.21 -5.39 46.05
CA THR A 27 9.00 -6.19 46.31
C THR A 27 9.35 -7.64 46.64
N ARG A 28 10.39 -8.18 46.00
CA ARG A 28 10.87 -9.54 46.23
C ARG A 28 11.48 -9.77 47.62
N LYS A 29 12.04 -8.75 48.28
CA LYS A 29 12.71 -8.92 49.59
C LYS A 29 11.78 -9.38 50.71
N GLY A 30 10.48 -9.09 50.59
CA GLY A 30 9.46 -9.49 51.56
C GLY A 30 8.84 -10.86 51.29
N GLU A 31 9.26 -11.58 50.26
CA GLU A 31 8.61 -12.83 49.85
C GLU A 31 8.76 -13.94 50.88
N THR A 32 7.63 -14.53 51.24
CA THR A 32 7.50 -15.74 52.05
C THR A 32 7.73 -17.00 51.18
N PRO A 33 8.71 -17.86 51.50
CA PRO A 33 8.95 -19.06 50.71
C PRO A 33 7.80 -20.08 50.85
N GLY A 34 6.96 -20.18 49.82
CA GLY A 34 6.03 -21.31 49.65
C GLY A 34 4.71 -21.24 50.43
N SER A 35 4.31 -20.09 50.98
CA SER A 35 2.94 -19.90 51.49
C SER A 35 2.00 -19.52 50.35
N THR A 36 0.96 -20.32 50.12
CA THR A 36 -0.11 -20.03 49.13
C THR A 36 -1.42 -19.54 49.76
N ASP A 37 -1.59 -19.75 51.07
CA ASP A 37 -2.90 -19.66 51.73
C ASP A 37 -2.92 -18.61 52.88
N GLN A 38 -1.86 -17.81 53.05
CA GLN A 38 -1.85 -16.73 54.06
C GLN A 38 -2.50 -15.47 53.50
N THR A 39 -3.46 -14.90 54.23
CA THR A 39 -4.12 -13.63 53.85
C THR A 39 -3.57 -12.45 54.66
N MET A 40 -3.68 -11.24 54.11
CA MET A 40 -3.17 -9.99 54.69
C MET A 40 -3.94 -9.46 55.91
N GLY A 41 -4.98 -10.16 56.38
CA GLY A 41 -5.73 -9.81 57.61
C GLY A 41 -6.76 -8.68 57.46
N HIS A 42 -7.01 -8.20 56.25
CA HIS A 42 -8.04 -7.21 55.94
C HIS A 42 -8.92 -7.71 54.78
N ALA A 43 -10.23 -7.51 54.91
CA ALA A 43 -11.21 -7.85 53.88
C ALA A 43 -11.85 -6.58 53.32
N PHE A 44 -11.90 -6.48 52.00
CA PHE A 44 -12.59 -5.43 51.27
C PHE A 44 -13.72 -6.05 50.46
N ASP A 45 -14.97 -5.74 50.81
CA ASP A 45 -16.16 -6.28 50.13
C ASP A 45 -16.19 -7.83 50.05
N GLY A 46 -15.74 -8.48 51.13
CA GLY A 46 -15.66 -9.94 51.21
C GLY A 46 -14.50 -10.57 50.43
N ILE A 47 -13.61 -9.78 49.84
CA ILE A 47 -12.38 -10.24 49.18
C ILE A 47 -11.19 -10.02 50.11
N GLU A 48 -10.34 -11.03 50.24
CA GLU A 48 -9.06 -10.97 50.95
C GLU A 48 -7.89 -11.23 49.99
N GLU A 49 -6.75 -10.60 50.24
CA GLU A 49 -5.54 -10.73 49.41
C GLU A 49 -4.57 -11.75 50.02
N TYR A 50 -4.08 -12.67 49.19
CA TYR A 50 -3.02 -13.60 49.58
C TYR A 50 -1.64 -12.94 49.54
N ASP A 51 -0.82 -13.22 50.56
CA ASP A 51 0.59 -12.81 50.62
C ASP A 51 1.49 -13.88 49.98
N ASN A 52 1.30 -14.06 48.67
CA ASN A 52 2.00 -15.07 47.89
C ASN A 52 3.26 -14.50 47.22
N PRO A 53 4.37 -15.27 47.15
CA PRO A 53 5.57 -14.84 46.45
C PRO A 53 5.30 -14.72 44.94
N LEU A 54 6.08 -13.86 44.26
CA LEU A 54 5.99 -13.74 42.82
C LEU A 54 6.32 -15.09 42.16
N PRO A 55 5.54 -15.54 41.15
CA PRO A 55 5.88 -16.75 40.43
C PRO A 55 7.28 -16.65 39.83
N ARG A 56 8.14 -17.64 40.11
CA ARG A 56 9.55 -17.61 39.68
C ARG A 56 9.72 -17.39 38.18
N TRP A 57 8.86 -18.01 37.37
CA TRP A 57 8.88 -17.86 35.92
C TRP A 57 8.55 -16.42 35.49
N TRP A 58 7.59 -15.78 36.16
CA TRP A 58 7.20 -14.39 35.88
C TRP A 58 8.32 -13.43 36.24
N PHE A 59 8.96 -13.63 37.41
CA PHE A 59 10.10 -12.82 37.82
C PHE A 59 11.24 -12.89 36.79
N TRP A 60 11.63 -14.10 36.38
CA TRP A 60 12.70 -14.27 35.39
C TRP A 60 12.33 -13.75 34.00
N LEU A 61 11.05 -13.85 33.61
CA LEU A 61 10.56 -13.22 32.39
C LEU A 61 10.72 -11.68 32.47
N PHE A 62 10.32 -11.06 33.58
CA PHE A 62 10.46 -9.61 33.78
C PHE A 62 11.93 -9.18 33.77
N VAL A 63 12.81 -9.92 34.44
CA VAL A 63 14.26 -9.67 34.37
C VAL A 63 14.77 -9.80 32.92
N GLY A 64 14.30 -10.82 32.20
CA GLY A 64 14.63 -11.02 30.79
C GLY A 64 14.24 -9.83 29.91
N THR A 65 13.07 -9.23 30.11
CA THR A 65 12.64 -8.06 29.34
C THR A 65 13.46 -6.82 29.67
N LEU A 66 13.86 -6.62 30.93
CA LEU A 66 14.77 -5.51 31.32
C LEU A 66 16.14 -5.67 30.67
N VAL A 67 16.72 -6.88 30.69
CA VAL A 67 18.00 -7.18 30.04
C VAL A 67 17.89 -6.99 28.52
N PHE A 68 16.81 -7.48 27.92
CA PHE A 68 16.55 -7.27 26.49
C PHE A 68 16.44 -5.78 26.15
N ALA A 69 15.68 -4.99 26.92
CA ALA A 69 15.53 -3.56 26.70
C ALA A 69 16.86 -2.82 26.78
N ALA A 70 17.69 -3.13 27.79
CA ALA A 70 19.02 -2.56 27.93
C ALA A 70 19.92 -2.92 26.72
N GLY A 71 19.95 -4.19 26.33
CA GLY A 71 20.68 -4.64 25.15
C GLY A 71 20.19 -3.98 23.86
N TYR A 72 18.88 -3.85 23.69
CA TYR A 72 18.26 -3.20 22.53
C TYR A 72 18.66 -1.71 22.44
N LEU A 73 18.62 -0.98 23.55
CA LEU A 73 19.02 0.43 23.60
C LEU A 73 20.53 0.65 23.38
N VAL A 74 21.36 -0.37 23.65
CA VAL A 74 22.77 -0.35 23.26
C VAL A 74 22.91 -0.54 21.75
N LEU A 75 22.20 -1.50 21.18
CA LEU A 75 22.32 -1.86 19.76
C LEU A 75 21.66 -0.84 18.82
N TYR A 76 20.52 -0.27 19.20
CA TYR A 76 19.69 0.60 18.37
C TYR A 76 19.65 2.05 18.88
N PRO A 77 19.32 3.03 18.03
CA PRO A 77 19.01 4.37 18.50
C PRO A 77 17.77 4.37 19.40
N GLY A 78 17.81 5.14 20.48
CA GLY A 78 16.71 5.25 21.44
C GLY A 78 17.05 6.11 22.66
N LEU A 79 18.32 6.14 23.06
CA LEU A 79 18.83 7.02 24.12
C LEU A 79 19.27 8.37 23.54
N GLY A 80 18.31 9.27 23.30
CA GLY A 80 18.58 10.60 22.76
C GLY A 80 19.28 10.55 21.39
N ASN A 81 20.48 11.12 21.29
CA ASN A 81 21.32 11.10 20.08
C ASN A 81 22.21 9.85 19.96
N TRP A 82 22.12 8.89 20.89
CA TRP A 82 22.80 7.59 20.74
C TRP A 82 22.34 6.90 19.46
N LYS A 83 23.27 6.51 18.61
CA LYS A 83 22.98 5.94 17.28
C LYS A 83 22.88 4.41 17.26
N GLY A 84 23.19 3.76 18.38
CA GLY A 84 23.35 2.32 18.43
C GLY A 84 24.70 1.84 17.91
N ILE A 85 25.06 0.60 18.27
CA ILE A 85 26.28 -0.09 17.82
C ILE A 85 25.97 -1.37 17.01
N LEU A 86 24.77 -1.48 16.45
CA LEU A 86 24.39 -2.63 15.64
C LEU A 86 25.38 -2.81 14.46
N PRO A 87 26.02 -4.00 14.33
CA PRO A 87 26.97 -4.22 13.26
C PRO A 87 26.31 -4.22 11.88
N GLY A 88 27.06 -3.83 10.85
CA GLY A 88 26.58 -3.79 9.47
C GLY A 88 25.91 -2.48 9.04
N TYR A 89 25.99 -1.44 9.87
CA TYR A 89 25.61 -0.06 9.57
C TYR A 89 26.73 0.90 10.01
N GLU A 90 27.39 1.56 9.07
CA GLU A 90 28.59 2.39 9.36
C GLU A 90 28.30 3.59 10.28
N ASN A 91 27.09 4.16 10.18
CA ASN A 91 26.69 5.35 10.95
C ASN A 91 25.54 5.06 11.93
N GLY A 92 25.45 3.82 12.40
CA GLY A 92 24.34 3.32 13.22
C GLY A 92 23.12 2.97 12.39
N TRP A 93 22.24 2.15 12.97
CA TRP A 93 20.98 1.76 12.35
C TRP A 93 20.01 2.95 12.36
N THR A 94 19.31 3.15 11.24
CA THR A 94 18.10 3.98 11.16
C THR A 94 17.16 3.31 10.17
N GLY A 95 15.86 3.57 10.27
CA GLY A 95 14.90 3.04 9.29
C GLY A 95 15.21 3.46 7.85
N ALA A 96 15.76 4.66 7.65
CA ALA A 96 16.20 5.13 6.33
C ALA A 96 17.41 4.34 5.80
N ASN A 97 18.40 4.05 6.66
CA ASN A 97 19.58 3.27 6.25
C ASN A 97 19.23 1.81 5.96
N GLU A 98 18.29 1.23 6.71
CA GLU A 98 17.80 -0.14 6.44
C GLU A 98 17.06 -0.20 5.11
N TRP A 99 16.13 0.74 4.87
CA TRP A 99 15.43 0.86 3.60
C TRP A 99 16.39 1.04 2.43
N GLN A 100 17.39 1.92 2.55
CA GLN A 100 18.39 2.15 1.51
C GLN A 100 19.17 0.87 1.19
N LYS A 101 19.60 0.13 2.23
CA LYS A 101 20.31 -1.15 2.07
C LYS A 101 19.43 -2.22 1.41
N GLU A 102 18.13 -2.24 1.72
CA GLU A 102 17.16 -3.13 1.06
C GLU A 102 17.00 -2.77 -0.41
N MET A 103 16.85 -1.48 -0.73
CA MET A 103 16.75 -0.97 -2.09
C MET A 103 18.00 -1.31 -2.91
N GLU A 104 19.20 -1.06 -2.39
CA GLU A 104 20.46 -1.40 -3.06
C GLU A 104 20.57 -2.91 -3.35
N ARG A 105 20.15 -3.74 -2.39
CA ARG A 105 20.12 -5.20 -2.57
C ARG A 105 19.11 -5.61 -3.64
N ALA A 106 17.94 -4.97 -3.67
CA ALA A 106 16.92 -5.21 -4.67
C ALA A 106 17.39 -4.76 -6.06
N ASP A 107 18.01 -3.59 -6.17
CA ASP A 107 18.55 -3.05 -7.43
C ASP A 107 19.69 -3.93 -7.97
N ALA A 108 20.61 -4.37 -7.11
CA ALA A 108 21.67 -5.29 -7.52
C ALA A 108 21.12 -6.62 -8.04
N LYS A 109 20.02 -7.11 -7.47
CA LYS A 109 19.41 -8.40 -7.83
C LYS A 109 18.49 -8.30 -9.05
N TYR A 110 17.66 -7.27 -9.11
CA TYR A 110 16.58 -7.13 -10.10
C TYR A 110 16.91 -6.13 -11.21
N GLY A 111 17.81 -5.18 -10.96
CA GLY A 111 18.27 -4.18 -11.93
C GLY A 111 18.74 -4.78 -13.26
N PRO A 112 19.56 -5.85 -13.29
CA PRO A 112 19.96 -6.50 -14.54
C PRO A 112 18.77 -7.06 -15.35
N ILE A 113 17.73 -7.54 -14.67
CA ILE A 113 16.52 -8.08 -15.31
C ILE A 113 15.74 -6.93 -15.95
N PHE A 114 15.55 -5.83 -15.23
CA PHE A 114 14.90 -4.64 -15.77
C PHE A 114 15.70 -4.02 -16.93
N ALA A 115 17.03 -3.92 -16.79
CA ALA A 115 17.91 -3.39 -17.83
C ALA A 115 17.85 -4.23 -19.11
N LYS A 116 17.81 -5.57 -18.99
CA LYS A 116 17.63 -6.48 -20.13
C LYS A 116 16.35 -6.15 -20.91
N PHE A 117 15.21 -6.05 -20.22
CA PHE A 117 13.93 -5.78 -20.89
C PHE A 117 13.80 -4.33 -21.37
N ALA A 118 14.39 -3.37 -20.67
CA ALA A 118 14.38 -1.97 -21.08
C ALA A 118 15.15 -1.72 -22.38
N ALA A 119 16.16 -2.54 -22.69
CA ALA A 119 16.92 -2.46 -23.93
C ALA A 119 16.22 -3.11 -25.14
N MET A 120 15.12 -3.83 -24.92
CA MET A 120 14.37 -4.52 -25.98
C MET A 120 13.20 -3.65 -26.50
N PRO A 121 12.85 -3.73 -27.80
CA PRO A 121 11.58 -3.20 -28.30
C PRO A 121 10.39 -3.83 -27.57
N VAL A 122 9.30 -3.08 -27.38
CA VAL A 122 8.11 -3.53 -26.62
C VAL A 122 7.50 -4.79 -27.23
N GLU A 123 7.54 -4.90 -28.56
CA GLU A 123 7.10 -6.05 -29.35
C GLU A 123 7.84 -7.33 -28.97
N GLU A 124 9.15 -7.22 -28.72
CA GLU A 124 9.99 -8.36 -28.35
C GLU A 124 9.82 -8.70 -26.87
N VAL A 125 9.64 -7.69 -26.00
CA VAL A 125 9.30 -7.90 -24.59
C VAL A 125 7.96 -8.66 -24.47
N ALA A 126 6.97 -8.32 -25.30
CA ALA A 126 5.67 -8.98 -25.31
C ALA A 126 5.73 -10.46 -25.71
N LYS A 127 6.79 -10.91 -26.38
CA LYS A 127 7.00 -12.32 -26.77
C LYS A 127 7.74 -13.14 -25.70
N ASP A 128 8.41 -12.50 -24.74
CA ASP A 128 9.16 -13.19 -23.69
C ASP A 128 8.19 -13.65 -22.57
N PRO A 129 8.06 -14.97 -22.29
CA PRO A 129 7.12 -15.48 -21.30
C PRO A 129 7.47 -15.06 -19.86
N GLN A 130 8.75 -14.80 -19.56
CA GLN A 130 9.15 -14.27 -18.25
C GLN A 130 8.73 -12.82 -18.11
N ALA A 131 8.89 -12.02 -19.16
CA ALA A 131 8.42 -10.64 -19.19
C ALA A 131 6.89 -10.56 -19.04
N LEU A 132 6.13 -11.41 -19.76
CA LEU A 132 4.67 -11.47 -19.62
C LEU A 132 4.23 -11.85 -18.21
N LYS A 133 4.89 -12.83 -17.57
CA LYS A 133 4.59 -13.20 -16.19
C LYS A 133 4.90 -12.07 -15.20
N MET A 134 5.96 -11.31 -15.43
CA MET A 134 6.29 -10.13 -14.63
C MET A 134 5.27 -9.00 -14.86
N GLY A 135 4.95 -8.70 -16.12
CA GLY A 135 3.94 -7.72 -16.52
C GLY A 135 2.57 -8.05 -15.95
N GLY A 136 2.16 -9.32 -15.92
CA GLY A 136 0.91 -9.76 -15.30
C GLY A 136 0.84 -9.47 -13.79
N ARG A 137 1.95 -9.58 -13.06
CA ARG A 137 2.01 -9.19 -11.64
C ARG A 137 1.90 -7.67 -11.48
N LEU A 138 2.60 -6.91 -12.32
CA LEU A 138 2.52 -5.44 -12.32
C LEU A 138 1.10 -4.97 -12.67
N PHE A 139 0.45 -5.61 -13.63
CA PHE A 139 -0.93 -5.34 -14.01
C PHE A 139 -1.89 -5.62 -12.85
N ALA A 140 -1.74 -6.76 -12.17
CA ALA A 140 -2.56 -7.11 -11.02
C ALA A 140 -2.47 -6.05 -9.90
N SER A 141 -1.26 -5.56 -9.59
CA SER A 141 -1.06 -4.57 -8.53
C SER A 141 -1.48 -3.16 -8.91
N ASN A 142 -1.28 -2.75 -10.17
CA ASN A 142 -1.37 -1.32 -10.54
C ASN A 142 -2.50 -0.97 -11.51
N CYS A 143 -3.07 -1.96 -12.23
CA CYS A 143 -4.01 -1.71 -13.32
C CYS A 143 -5.36 -2.40 -13.12
N SER A 144 -5.39 -3.53 -12.41
CA SER A 144 -6.56 -4.40 -12.30
C SER A 144 -7.76 -3.76 -11.61
N VAL A 145 -7.53 -2.77 -10.73
CA VAL A 145 -8.60 -2.06 -10.01
C VAL A 145 -9.55 -1.35 -10.99
N CYS A 146 -9.04 -0.87 -12.12
CA CYS A 146 -9.83 -0.18 -13.14
C CYS A 146 -10.16 -1.10 -14.33
N HIS A 147 -9.16 -1.82 -14.82
CA HIS A 147 -9.30 -2.65 -16.01
C HIS A 147 -9.77 -4.09 -15.74
N GLY A 148 -10.13 -4.41 -14.50
CA GLY A 148 -10.54 -5.76 -14.09
C GLY A 148 -9.36 -6.71 -13.90
N SER A 149 -9.58 -7.79 -13.15
CA SER A 149 -8.56 -8.82 -12.90
C SER A 149 -8.17 -9.62 -14.14
N ASP A 150 -9.07 -9.69 -15.14
CA ASP A 150 -8.86 -10.34 -16.43
C ASP A 150 -8.56 -9.34 -17.55
N ALA A 151 -8.30 -8.07 -17.21
CA ALA A 151 -8.04 -6.97 -18.13
C ALA A 151 -9.19 -6.63 -19.10
N LYS A 152 -10.42 -7.12 -18.86
CA LYS A 152 -11.57 -6.87 -19.73
C LYS A 152 -12.36 -5.60 -19.44
N GLY A 153 -11.92 -4.81 -18.48
CA GLY A 153 -12.54 -3.54 -18.15
C GLY A 153 -13.88 -3.69 -17.46
N SER A 154 -14.60 -2.58 -17.40
CA SER A 154 -15.94 -2.46 -16.83
C SER A 154 -16.61 -1.19 -17.38
N TYR A 155 -17.82 -0.86 -16.95
CA TYR A 155 -18.43 0.40 -17.35
C TYR A 155 -17.51 1.59 -17.02
N GLY A 156 -17.14 2.37 -18.04
CA GLY A 156 -16.21 3.51 -17.93
C GLY A 156 -14.73 3.16 -18.10
N PHE A 157 -14.34 1.88 -18.11
CA PHE A 157 -12.95 1.44 -18.23
C PHE A 157 -12.75 0.47 -19.40
N PRO A 158 -11.81 0.75 -20.33
CA PRO A 158 -11.61 -0.08 -21.52
C PRO A 158 -11.24 -1.53 -21.23
N ASN A 159 -11.69 -2.43 -22.12
CA ASN A 159 -11.13 -3.77 -22.27
C ASN A 159 -9.77 -3.66 -22.97
N LEU A 160 -8.74 -4.28 -22.39
CA LEU A 160 -7.37 -4.26 -22.90
C LEU A 160 -6.98 -5.58 -23.61
N THR A 161 -7.91 -6.51 -23.73
CA THR A 161 -7.70 -7.85 -24.32
C THR A 161 -8.33 -8.01 -25.70
N ASP A 162 -9.22 -7.10 -26.09
CA ASP A 162 -9.81 -7.10 -27.43
C ASP A 162 -8.91 -6.36 -28.44
N LYS A 163 -9.46 -6.13 -29.63
CA LYS A 163 -8.75 -5.47 -30.73
C LYS A 163 -9.15 -4.00 -30.88
N ASP A 164 -9.97 -3.47 -29.96
CA ASP A 164 -10.61 -2.16 -30.09
C ASP A 164 -9.87 -1.11 -29.25
N TRP A 165 -8.99 -0.36 -29.92
CA TRP A 165 -8.12 0.62 -29.25
C TRP A 165 -8.56 2.06 -29.52
N ARG A 166 -9.04 2.75 -28.47
CA ARG A 166 -9.48 4.15 -28.56
C ARG A 166 -8.39 5.14 -28.98
N TRP A 167 -7.16 4.89 -28.53
CA TRP A 167 -6.01 5.78 -28.75
C TRP A 167 -4.98 5.20 -29.73
N GLY A 168 -5.23 4.01 -30.29
CA GLY A 168 -4.30 3.23 -31.10
C GLY A 168 -3.67 2.05 -30.33
N GLY A 169 -3.60 0.88 -30.98
CA GLY A 169 -3.12 -0.38 -30.38
C GLY A 169 -1.66 -0.70 -30.66
N GLU A 170 -0.93 0.20 -31.32
CA GLU A 170 0.50 0.03 -31.57
C GLU A 170 1.31 0.11 -30.26
N PRO A 171 2.40 -0.65 -30.11
CA PRO A 171 3.14 -0.77 -28.85
C PRO A 171 3.61 0.56 -28.27
N GLU A 172 4.14 1.46 -29.11
CA GLU A 172 4.57 2.80 -28.66
C GLU A 172 3.38 3.67 -28.22
N THR A 173 2.22 3.52 -28.84
CA THR A 173 1.00 4.26 -28.48
C THR A 173 0.42 3.77 -27.15
N ILE A 174 0.47 2.46 -26.90
CA ILE A 174 0.11 1.86 -25.62
C ILE A 174 1.08 2.33 -24.53
N LYS A 175 2.39 2.27 -24.79
CA LYS A 175 3.42 2.75 -23.87
C LYS A 175 3.23 4.23 -23.53
N GLN A 176 2.95 5.07 -24.53
CA GLN A 176 2.64 6.48 -24.30
C GLN A 176 1.42 6.65 -23.39
N SER A 177 0.37 5.85 -23.61
CA SER A 177 -0.85 5.90 -22.80
C SER A 177 -0.61 5.52 -21.34
N ILE A 178 0.30 4.57 -21.08
CA ILE A 178 0.69 4.16 -19.72
C ILE A 178 1.60 5.22 -19.06
N MET A 179 2.59 5.73 -19.80
CA MET A 179 3.62 6.61 -19.24
C MET A 179 3.12 8.04 -19.02
N LEU A 180 2.27 8.55 -19.91
CA LEU A 180 1.81 9.95 -19.90
C LEU A 180 0.34 10.08 -19.53
N GLY A 181 -0.40 8.97 -19.44
CA GLY A 181 -1.84 8.99 -19.30
C GLY A 181 -2.58 9.40 -20.58
N ARG A 182 -3.91 9.35 -20.52
CA ARG A 182 -4.82 9.82 -21.58
C ARG A 182 -6.03 10.49 -20.94
N HIS A 183 -6.54 11.52 -21.61
CA HIS A 183 -7.76 12.21 -21.21
C HIS A 183 -8.67 12.40 -22.44
N GLY A 184 -9.77 11.65 -22.48
CA GLY A 184 -10.78 11.77 -23.54
C GLY A 184 -11.80 12.83 -23.18
N VAL A 185 -12.16 13.68 -24.14
CA VAL A 185 -13.18 14.71 -23.97
C VAL A 185 -14.28 14.48 -25.00
N MET A 186 -15.49 14.16 -24.53
CA MET A 186 -16.70 14.20 -25.34
C MET A 186 -17.51 15.42 -24.90
N PRO A 187 -17.60 16.49 -25.71
CA PRO A 187 -18.35 17.68 -25.36
C PRO A 187 -19.83 17.38 -25.08
N ALA A 188 -20.47 18.20 -24.24
CA ALA A 188 -21.90 18.13 -24.02
C ALA A 188 -22.65 18.77 -25.20
N TRP A 189 -23.58 18.02 -25.82
CA TRP A 189 -24.28 18.45 -27.03
C TRP A 189 -25.72 18.93 -26.81
N SER A 190 -26.31 18.72 -25.62
CA SER A 190 -27.73 19.01 -25.36
C SER A 190 -28.12 20.46 -25.70
N GLU A 191 -27.32 21.45 -25.31
CA GLU A 191 -27.58 22.87 -25.62
C GLU A 191 -27.38 23.22 -27.11
N VAL A 192 -26.64 22.39 -27.86
CA VAL A 192 -26.29 22.65 -29.26
C VAL A 192 -27.34 22.06 -30.21
N ILE A 193 -27.76 20.82 -29.95
CA ILE A 193 -28.65 20.06 -30.85
C ILE A 193 -30.04 19.80 -30.24
N GLY A 194 -30.26 20.22 -29.00
CA GLY A 194 -31.50 19.98 -28.25
C GLY A 194 -31.71 18.52 -27.86
N GLU A 195 -32.65 18.28 -26.96
CA GLU A 195 -32.95 16.93 -26.45
C GLU A 195 -33.37 15.95 -27.57
N GLN A 196 -34.19 16.43 -28.52
CA GLN A 196 -34.59 15.61 -29.67
C GLN A 196 -33.41 15.29 -30.58
N GLY A 197 -32.50 16.25 -30.82
CA GLY A 197 -31.30 16.01 -31.63
C GLY A 197 -30.36 14.99 -30.98
N VAL A 198 -30.24 15.01 -29.65
CA VAL A 198 -29.50 13.98 -28.89
C VAL A 198 -30.12 12.60 -29.09
N ALA A 199 -31.46 12.49 -29.01
CA ALA A 199 -32.15 11.22 -29.25
C ALA A 199 -31.96 10.72 -30.69
N ASP A 200 -32.06 11.61 -31.68
CA ASP A 200 -31.92 11.30 -33.10
C ASP A 200 -30.50 10.82 -33.43
N VAL A 201 -29.46 11.54 -32.96
CA VAL A 201 -28.06 11.14 -33.20
C VAL A 201 -27.71 9.84 -32.48
N ALA A 202 -28.20 9.63 -31.26
CA ALA A 202 -28.02 8.37 -30.55
C ALA A 202 -28.68 7.20 -31.30
N ALA A 203 -29.88 7.40 -31.84
CA ALA A 203 -30.58 6.40 -32.64
C ALA A 203 -29.84 6.08 -33.95
N PHE A 204 -29.27 7.09 -34.60
CA PHE A 204 -28.41 6.89 -35.78
C PHE A 204 -27.17 6.07 -35.44
N VAL A 205 -26.43 6.42 -34.39
CA VAL A 205 -25.21 5.70 -33.97
C VAL A 205 -25.53 4.23 -33.64
N VAL A 206 -26.57 3.98 -32.84
CA VAL A 206 -26.96 2.62 -32.44
C VAL A 206 -27.42 1.78 -33.63
N SER A 207 -28.22 2.34 -34.53
CA SER A 207 -28.85 1.56 -35.62
C SER A 207 -28.04 1.46 -36.90
N LYS A 208 -27.35 2.54 -37.30
CA LYS A 208 -26.66 2.62 -38.59
C LYS A 208 -25.15 2.41 -38.49
N LEU A 209 -24.51 2.85 -37.40
CA LEU A 209 -23.07 2.65 -37.22
C LEU A 209 -22.76 1.34 -36.48
N ASP A 210 -23.51 1.03 -35.43
CA ASP A 210 -23.29 -0.16 -34.60
C ASP A 210 -24.17 -1.36 -35.01
N GLY A 211 -25.25 -1.11 -35.77
CA GLY A 211 -26.11 -2.17 -36.34
C GLY A 211 -27.09 -2.82 -35.36
N ARG A 212 -27.32 -2.24 -34.18
CA ARG A 212 -28.32 -2.72 -33.21
C ARG A 212 -29.73 -2.21 -33.53
N SER A 213 -30.75 -3.00 -33.18
CA SER A 213 -32.14 -2.58 -33.34
C SER A 213 -32.54 -1.52 -32.31
N LEU A 214 -33.35 -0.55 -32.74
CA LEU A 214 -33.97 0.40 -31.82
C LEU A 214 -35.08 -0.28 -31.00
N PRO A 215 -35.32 0.15 -29.76
CA PRO A 215 -36.47 -0.31 -28.99
C PRO A 215 -37.80 -0.03 -29.68
N GLU A 216 -38.79 -0.90 -29.48
CA GLU A 216 -40.15 -0.67 -29.96
C GLU A 216 -40.71 0.64 -29.39
N GLY A 217 -41.32 1.47 -30.26
CA GLY A 217 -41.89 2.76 -29.87
C GLY A 217 -40.87 3.89 -29.70
N ALA A 218 -39.61 3.71 -30.10
CA ALA A 218 -38.63 4.80 -30.14
C ALA A 218 -39.13 5.95 -31.04
N LYS A 219 -39.16 7.18 -30.49
CA LYS A 219 -39.59 8.40 -31.18
C LYS A 219 -38.46 9.15 -31.90
N ALA A 220 -37.24 8.62 -31.84
CA ALA A 220 -36.08 9.22 -32.48
C ALA A 220 -36.14 9.02 -34.01
N ASP A 221 -35.64 9.98 -34.76
CA ASP A 221 -35.51 9.94 -36.22
C ASP A 221 -34.03 9.73 -36.63
N PRO A 222 -33.62 8.49 -36.98
CA PRO A 222 -32.25 8.21 -37.40
C PRO A 222 -31.82 8.98 -38.67
N ALA A 223 -32.75 9.38 -39.54
CA ALA A 223 -32.42 10.14 -40.75
C ALA A 223 -32.08 11.60 -40.42
N ASN A 224 -32.74 12.17 -39.41
CA ASN A 224 -32.32 13.46 -38.86
C ASN A 224 -31.00 13.32 -38.08
N GLY A 225 -30.84 12.24 -37.32
CA GLY A 225 -29.61 11.90 -36.60
C GLY A 225 -28.37 11.80 -37.49
N GLU A 226 -28.52 11.22 -38.68
CA GLU A 226 -27.45 11.14 -39.69
C GLU A 226 -26.96 12.53 -40.12
N LYS A 227 -27.89 13.48 -40.34
CA LYS A 227 -27.56 14.86 -40.70
C LYS A 227 -26.81 15.56 -39.57
N ILE A 228 -27.26 15.38 -38.32
CA ILE A 228 -26.61 15.96 -37.14
C ILE A 228 -25.22 15.37 -36.94
N PHE A 229 -25.07 14.05 -37.09
CA PHE A 229 -23.78 13.35 -36.97
C PHE A 229 -22.79 13.85 -38.01
N ALA A 230 -23.21 13.95 -39.28
CA ALA A 230 -22.37 14.46 -40.36
C ALA A 230 -21.93 15.92 -40.13
N ALA A 231 -22.79 16.75 -39.53
CA ALA A 231 -22.50 18.15 -39.27
C ALA A 231 -21.58 18.39 -38.06
N ASN A 232 -21.61 17.51 -37.04
CA ASN A 232 -20.99 17.82 -35.73
C ASN A 232 -20.04 16.72 -35.19
N CYS A 233 -20.19 15.46 -35.61
CA CYS A 233 -19.54 14.32 -34.96
C CYS A 233 -18.40 13.68 -35.79
N VAL A 234 -18.33 13.95 -37.09
CA VAL A 234 -17.29 13.43 -38.00
C VAL A 234 -16.03 14.30 -38.04
N ALA A 235 -16.12 15.53 -37.51
CA ALA A 235 -15.09 16.56 -37.60
C ALA A 235 -13.76 16.20 -36.91
#